data_AF-A0A1F0FUA1-F1
#
_entry.id   AF-A0A1F0FUA1-F1
#
_cell.length_a   1.000
_cell.length_b   1.000
_cell.length_c   1.000
_cell.angle_alpha   90.00
_cell.angle_beta   90.00
_cell.angle_gamma   90.00
#
_symmetry.space_group_name_H-M   'P 1'
#
loop_
_entity.id
_entity.type
_entity.pdbx_description
1 polymer ?
#
loop_
_entity_poly.entity_id
_entity_poly.type
_entity_poly.pdbx_seq_one_letter_code
_entity_poly.pdbx_strand_id
1 'polypeptide(L)'
;MRAAIVILRNYQRRYHLHTLTEIIHRYAPTNENNTERYIERVSARAKIQRNAPLDLANRDLVYRLIEAMWLVECGVPGDPTAINKGLDLAGL
;
A
#
# COMPACT_ATOMS: atom_id res chain seq x y z
N MET A 1 -0.44 5.87 -10.10
CA MET A 1 -0.52 4.43 -9.75
C MET A 1 0.82 3.71 -9.80
N ARG A 2 1.43 3.52 -10.98
CA ARG A 2 2.73 2.82 -11.13
C ARG A 2 3.81 3.28 -10.13
N ALA A 3 4.00 4.59 -9.96
CA ALA A 3 5.04 5.13 -9.08
C ALA A 3 4.87 4.68 -7.62
N ALA A 4 3.64 4.72 -7.08
CA ALA A 4 3.37 4.26 -5.72
C ALA A 4 3.70 2.77 -5.56
N ILE A 5 3.25 1.92 -6.49
CA ILE A 5 3.53 0.48 -6.48
C ILE A 5 5.04 0.19 -6.48
N VAL A 6 5.78 0.87 -7.37
CA VAL A 6 7.24 0.73 -7.46
C VAL A 6 7.93 1.19 -6.17
N ILE A 7 7.47 2.28 -5.55
CA ILE A 7 8.01 2.78 -4.28
C ILE A 7 7.81 1.75 -3.17
N LEU A 8 6.60 1.22 -3.00
CA LEU A 8 6.32 0.22 -1.95
C LEU A 8 7.16 -1.05 -2.16
N ARG A 9 7.27 -1.54 -3.40
CA ARG A 9 8.14 -2.69 -3.71
C ARG A 9 9.62 -2.40 -3.44
N ASN A 10 10.07 -1.19 -3.74
CA ASN A 10 11.43 -0.76 -3.40
C ASN A 10 11.66 -0.72 -1.89
N TYR A 11 10.63 -0.40 -1.10
CA TYR A 11 10.73 -0.45 0.36
C TYR A 11 11.04 -1.84 0.88
N GLN A 12 10.31 -2.85 0.41
CA GLN A 12 10.59 -4.25 0.77
C GLN A 12 11.96 -4.70 0.25
N ARG A 13 12.33 -4.34 -0.98
CA ARG A 13 13.58 -4.81 -1.61
C ARG A 13 14.85 -4.14 -1.09
N ARG A 14 14.80 -2.85 -0.77
CA ARG A 14 15.99 -2.05 -0.41
C ARG A 14 16.11 -1.78 1.08
N TYR A 15 14.98 -1.68 1.77
CA TYR A 15 14.93 -1.33 3.19
C TYR A 15 14.41 -2.48 4.06
N HIS A 16 14.13 -3.65 3.46
CA HIS A 16 13.68 -4.85 4.18
C HIS A 16 12.45 -4.59 5.06
N LEU A 17 11.52 -3.75 4.57
CA LEU A 17 10.26 -3.50 5.25
C LEU A 17 9.27 -4.60 4.88
N HIS A 18 8.81 -5.35 5.86
CA HIS A 18 8.06 -6.58 5.68
C HIS A 18 6.65 -6.51 6.26
N THR A 19 6.25 -5.38 6.83
CA THR A 19 4.93 -5.18 7.42
C THR A 19 4.24 -3.95 6.86
N LEU A 20 2.91 -3.92 6.95
CA LEU A 20 2.13 -2.75 6.55
C LEU A 20 2.50 -1.53 7.39
N THR A 21 2.71 -1.70 8.69
CA THR A 21 3.13 -0.64 9.62
C THR A 21 4.41 0.04 9.14
N GLU A 22 5.47 -0.72 8.87
CA GLU A 22 6.74 -0.19 8.39
C GLU A 22 6.61 0.54 7.04
N ILE A 23 5.89 -0.09 6.11
CA ILE A 23 5.68 0.46 4.76
C ILE A 23 4.94 1.80 4.83
N ILE A 24 3.85 1.87 5.60
CA ILE A 24 3.04 3.09 5.74
C ILE A 24 3.77 4.16 6.53
N HIS A 25 4.50 3.82 7.61
CA HIS A 25 5.32 4.80 8.33
C HIS A 25 6.35 5.46 7.42
N ARG A 26 6.94 4.71 6.48
CA ARG A 26 7.87 5.26 5.50
C ARG A 26 7.19 6.04 4.38
N TYR A 27 6.00 5.61 3.96
CA TYR A 27 5.24 6.27 2.90
C TYR A 27 4.64 7.61 3.36
N ALA A 28 4.09 7.65 4.57
CA ALA A 28 3.44 8.81 5.18
C ALA A 28 3.93 9.00 6.64
N PRO A 29 5.16 9.52 6.83
CA PRO A 29 5.70 9.78 8.17
C PRO A 29 4.88 10.84 8.91
N THR A 30 4.72 10.65 10.22
CA THR A 30 3.94 11.50 11.13
C THR A 30 4.53 12.90 11.23
N ASN A 31 3.98 13.87 10.49
CA ASN A 31 4.12 15.28 10.86
C ASN A 31 2.75 15.95 11.14
N GLU A 32 1.67 15.47 10.52
CA GLU A 32 0.28 15.95 10.76
C GLU A 32 -0.79 14.85 10.75
N ASN A 33 -0.50 13.66 10.20
CA ASN A 33 -1.48 12.58 10.07
C ASN A 33 -1.35 11.58 11.23
N ASN A 34 -2.46 11.19 11.83
CA ASN A 34 -2.50 10.11 12.82
C ASN A 34 -2.22 8.79 12.09
N THR A 35 -0.94 8.46 11.86
CA THR A 35 -0.48 7.32 11.06
C THR A 35 -1.07 5.99 11.56
N GLU A 36 -1.35 5.86 12.86
CA GLU A 36 -2.09 4.71 13.40
C GLU A 36 -3.48 4.57 12.77
N ARG A 37 -4.27 5.65 12.72
CA ARG A 37 -5.59 5.64 12.09
C ARG A 37 -5.51 5.33 10.59
N TYR A 38 -4.45 5.77 9.93
CA TYR A 38 -4.21 5.42 8.53
C TYR A 38 -3.94 3.91 8.38
N ILE A 39 -3.03 3.36 9.19
CA ILE A 39 -2.69 1.94 9.20
C ILE A 39 -3.93 1.10 9.51
N GLU A 40 -4.75 1.48 10.49
CA GLU A 40 -5.98 0.78 10.83
C GLU A 40 -6.96 0.73 9.66
N ARG A 41 -7.18 1.87 9.00
CA ARG A 41 -8.09 1.97 7.84
C ARG A 41 -7.60 1.11 6.67
N VAL A 42 -6.31 1.20 6.34
CA VAL A 42 -5.72 0.42 5.24
C VAL A 42 -5.72 -1.07 5.58
N SER A 43 -5.34 -1.45 6.80
CA SER A 43 -5.37 -2.82 7.32
C SER A 43 -6.75 -3.45 7.19
N ALA A 44 -7.78 -2.76 7.71
CA ALA A 44 -9.16 -3.22 7.67
C ALA A 44 -9.68 -3.36 6.23
N ARG A 45 -9.41 -2.37 5.37
CA ARG A 45 -9.94 -2.35 4.01
C ARG A 45 -9.22 -3.32 3.08
N ALA A 46 -7.90 -3.44 3.22
CA ALA A 46 -7.09 -4.38 2.44
C ALA A 46 -7.20 -5.81 2.95
N LYS A 47 -7.73 -6.04 4.16
CA LYS A 47 -7.74 -7.35 4.86
C LYS A 47 -6.31 -7.88 5.03
N ILE A 48 -5.43 -7.03 5.55
CA ILE A 48 -4.01 -7.33 5.80
C ILE A 48 -3.73 -6.99 7.25
N GLN A 49 -3.19 -7.92 8.02
CA GLN A 49 -2.79 -7.63 9.40
C GLN A 49 -1.58 -6.69 9.42
N ARG A 50 -1.65 -5.63 10.22
CA ARG A 50 -0.64 -4.55 10.25
C ARG A 50 0.81 -5.01 10.42
N ASN A 51 1.04 -6.07 11.22
CA ASN A 51 2.36 -6.59 11.57
C ASN A 51 2.64 -8.00 11.02
N ALA A 52 1.76 -8.53 10.15
CA ALA A 52 2.03 -9.80 9.48
C ALA A 52 2.99 -9.60 8.29
N PRO A 53 3.74 -10.66 7.90
CA PRO A 53 4.56 -10.61 6.71
C PRO A 53 3.75 -10.21 5.48
N LEU A 54 4.21 -9.16 4.82
CA LEU A 54 3.64 -8.56 3.62
C LEU A 54 4.45 -9.01 2.42
N ASP A 55 3.78 -9.54 1.40
CA ASP A 55 4.42 -9.91 0.14
C ASP A 55 4.02 -8.95 -0.99
N LEU A 56 4.86 -7.95 -1.26
CA LEU A 56 4.66 -7.01 -2.37
C LEU A 56 5.07 -7.56 -3.75
N ALA A 57 5.37 -8.86 -3.87
CA ALA A 57 5.42 -9.58 -5.14
C ALA A 57 4.06 -10.21 -5.52
N ASN A 58 3.13 -10.31 -4.56
CA ASN A 58 1.79 -10.83 -4.83
C ASN A 58 0.88 -9.75 -5.42
N ARG A 59 0.51 -9.90 -6.70
CA ARG A 59 -0.31 -8.94 -7.45
C ARG A 59 -1.63 -8.62 -6.74
N ASP A 60 -2.37 -9.61 -6.26
CA ASP A 60 -3.67 -9.43 -5.62
C ASP A 60 -3.55 -8.73 -4.26
N LEU A 61 -2.47 -9.00 -3.53
CA LEU A 61 -2.15 -8.29 -2.31
C LEU A 61 -1.86 -6.82 -2.59
N VAL A 62 -1.00 -6.54 -3.58
CA VAL A 62 -0.66 -5.16 -3.95
C VAL A 62 -1.88 -4.42 -4.47
N TYR A 63 -2.75 -5.07 -5.23
CA TYR A 63 -4.04 -4.50 -5.67
C TYR A 63 -4.87 -4.02 -4.46
N ARG A 64 -5.12 -4.91 -3.49
CA ARG A 64 -5.92 -4.57 -2.29
C ARG A 64 -5.29 -3.46 -1.47
N LEU A 65 -3.96 -3.47 -1.34
CA LEU A 65 -3.22 -2.44 -0.62
C LEU A 65 -3.38 -1.07 -1.29
N ILE A 66 -3.17 -1.00 -2.60
CA ILE A 66 -3.27 0.24 -3.37
C ILE A 66 -4.70 0.78 -3.41
N GLU A 67 -5.70 -0.10 -3.58
CA GLU A 67 -7.12 0.27 -3.52
C GLU A 67 -7.47 0.86 -2.15
N ALA A 68 -7.02 0.22 -1.07
CA ALA A 68 -7.23 0.70 0.29
C ALA A 68 -6.56 2.05 0.56
N MET A 69 -5.31 2.22 0.13
CA MET A 69 -4.60 3.51 0.24
C MET A 69 -5.33 4.60 -0.55
N TRP A 70 -5.72 4.34 -1.80
CA TRP A 70 -6.47 5.31 -2.62
C TRP A 70 -7.77 5.75 -1.95
N LEU A 71 -8.53 4.81 -1.37
CA LEU A 71 -9.76 5.14 -0.65
C LEU A 71 -9.49 6.07 0.55
N VAL A 72 -8.39 5.84 1.28
CA VAL A 72 -8.02 6.68 2.43
C VAL A 72 -7.55 8.08 1.98
N GLU A 73 -6.80 8.18 0.89
CA GLU A 73 -6.28 9.44 0.35
C GLU A 73 -7.36 10.28 -0.35
N CYS A 74 -8.20 9.65 -1.17
CA CYS A 74 -9.13 10.34 -2.06
C CYS A 74 -10.58 10.28 -1.58
N GLY A 75 -10.91 9.44 -0.59
CA GLY A 75 -12.28 9.27 -0.09
C GLY A 75 -13.23 8.55 -1.04
N VAL A 76 -12.76 8.08 -2.20
CA VAL A 76 -13.55 7.37 -3.22
C VAL A 76 -12.94 6.01 -3.55
N PRO A 77 -13.73 5.01 -4.00
CA PRO A 77 -13.19 3.73 -4.46
C PRO A 77 -12.13 3.92 -5.54
N GLY A 78 -11.06 3.12 -5.48
CA GLY A 78 -10.01 3.14 -6.50
C GLY A 78 -10.51 2.63 -7.84
N ASP A 79 -10.13 3.30 -8.94
CA ASP A 79 -10.45 2.84 -10.29
C ASP A 79 -9.69 1.53 -10.60
N PRO A 80 -10.40 0.40 -10.78
CA PRO A 80 -9.76 -0.88 -11.07
C PRO A 80 -8.90 -0.85 -12.33
N THR A 81 -9.27 -0.05 -13.33
CA THR A 81 -8.52 0.06 -14.59
C THR A 81 -7.17 0.76 -14.36
N ALA A 82 -7.18 1.88 -13.65
CA ALA A 82 -5.96 2.61 -13.28
C ALA A 82 -5.03 1.78 -12.40
N ILE A 83 -5.58 1.01 -11.44
CA ILE A 83 -4.79 0.15 -10.55
C ILE A 83 -4.16 -0.99 -11.35
N ASN A 84 -4.93 -1.71 -12.16
CA ASN A 84 -4.42 -2.81 -12.99
C ASN A 84 -3.33 -2.35 -13.95
N LYS A 85 -3.55 -1.24 -14.66
CA LYS A 85 -2.52 -0.65 -15.52
C LYS A 85 -1.26 -0.27 -14.73
N GLY A 86 -1.42 0.19 -13.48
CA GLY A 86 -0.31 0.48 -12.59
C GLY A 86 0.50 -0.75 -12.20
N LEU A 87 -0.18 -1.88 -11.93
CA LEU A 87 0.44 -3.17 -11.61
C LEU A 87 1.22 -3.70 -12.82
N ASP A 88 0.63 -3.69 -14.01
CA ASP A 88 1.28 -4.16 -15.24
C ASP A 88 2.57 -3.36 -15.53
N LEU A 89 2.49 -2.02 -15.43
CA LEU A 89 3.65 -1.15 -15.63
C LEU A 89 4.72 -1.28 -14.53
N ALA A 90 4.39 -1.90 -13.40
CA ALA A 90 5.30 -2.22 -12.32
C ALA A 90 5.85 -3.66 -12.42
N GLY A 91 5.43 -4.45 -13.41
CA GLY A 91 5.84 -5.84 -13.59
C GLY A 91 5.25 -6.78 -12.53
N LEU A 92 3.99 -6.54 -12.15
CA LEU A 92 3.12 -7.46 -11.42
C LEU A 92 2.01 -7.95 -12.35
#